data_AF-A0A0F9AHU4-F1
#
_entry.id   AF-A0A0F9AHU4-F1
#
_cell.length_a   1.000
_cell.length_b   1.000
_cell.length_c   1.000
_cell.angle_alpha   90.00
_cell.angle_beta   90.00
_cell.angle_gamma   90.00
#
_symmetry.space_group_name_H-M   'P 1'
#
loop_
_entity.id
_entity.type
_entity.pdbx_description
1 polymer ?
#
loop_
_entity_poly.entity_id
_entity_poly.type
_entity_poly.pdbx_seq_one_letter_code
_entity_poly.pdbx_strand_id
1 'polypeptide(L)'
;MTALGAVSTNKEIVPNAGVKVIQVVTPATVDDGDTITVDLSKFGCTNIHGIMGFEETTLGQVVITQAPTTTVSSSTLTITIGGSADNLVRTFILYAY
;
A
#
# COMPACT_ATOMS: atom_id res chain seq x y z
N MET A 1 -29.71 -15.37 -14.30
CA MET A 1 -28.36 -14.90 -13.94
C MET A 1 -27.54 -14.91 -15.22
N THR A 2 -27.31 -13.76 -15.84
CA THR A 2 -26.58 -13.69 -17.11
C THR A 2 -25.09 -13.88 -16.81
N ALA A 3 -24.43 -14.81 -17.51
CA ALA A 3 -23.00 -15.01 -17.35
C ALA A 3 -22.28 -13.70 -17.68
N LEU A 4 -21.56 -13.13 -16.71
CA LEU A 4 -20.58 -12.10 -16.98
C LEU A 4 -19.55 -12.79 -17.90
N GLY A 5 -19.44 -12.35 -19.16
CA GLY A 5 -18.40 -12.82 -20.09
C GLY A 5 -17.00 -12.60 -19.52
N ALA A 6 -15.92 -12.78 -20.29
CA ALA A 6 -14.57 -12.55 -19.76
C ALA A 6 -14.42 -11.15 -19.11
N VAL A 7 -14.57 -11.08 -17.79
CA VAL A 7 -14.62 -9.85 -16.98
C VAL A 7 -13.27 -9.44 -16.43
N SER A 8 -12.22 -10.18 -16.79
CA SER A 8 -10.85 -9.83 -16.39
C SER A 8 -10.00 -9.51 -17.61
N THR A 9 -9.35 -8.36 -17.53
CA THR A 9 -8.20 -8.01 -18.36
C THR A 9 -6.94 -8.44 -17.60
N ASN A 10 -6.13 -9.28 -18.22
CA ASN A 10 -4.84 -9.71 -17.67
C ASN A 10 -3.74 -8.86 -18.33
N LYS A 11 -2.95 -8.14 -17.54
CA LYS A 11 -1.85 -7.28 -18.00
C LYS A 11 -0.54 -7.76 -17.39
N GLU A 12 0.51 -7.82 -18.21
CA GLU A 12 1.87 -8.08 -17.75
C GLU A 12 2.35 -6.89 -16.91
N ILE A 13 2.62 -7.11 -15.62
CA ILE A 13 2.81 -6.02 -14.65
C ILE A 13 4.25 -5.49 -14.65
N VAL A 14 5.21 -6.26 -15.18
CA VAL A 14 6.60 -5.83 -15.36
C VAL A 14 7.28 -6.60 -16.51
N PRO A 15 7.30 -5.99 -17.72
CA PRO A 15 8.58 -5.87 -18.42
C PRO A 15 8.84 -4.39 -18.67
N ASN A 16 9.90 -3.86 -18.05
CA ASN A 16 10.16 -2.42 -17.85
C ASN A 16 9.08 -1.67 -17.03
N ALA A 17 8.45 -2.41 -16.12
CA ALA A 17 7.59 -2.05 -14.98
C ALA A 17 6.40 -1.12 -15.20
N GLY A 18 6.53 0.00 -15.90
CA GLY A 18 5.45 1.00 -16.05
C GLY A 18 4.91 1.57 -14.73
N VAL A 19 5.49 1.19 -13.59
CA VAL A 19 5.12 1.56 -12.22
C VAL A 19 6.40 1.70 -11.39
N LYS A 20 6.37 2.57 -10.38
CA LYS A 20 7.38 2.67 -9.34
C LYS A 20 6.95 1.83 -8.15
N VAL A 21 7.85 0.95 -7.70
CA VAL A 21 7.66 0.22 -6.44
C VAL A 21 8.26 1.04 -5.32
N ILE A 22 7.44 1.50 -4.37
CA ILE A 22 7.86 2.34 -3.25
C ILE A 22 7.64 1.57 -1.96
N GLN A 23 8.66 1.51 -1.11
CA GLN A 23 8.55 0.95 0.24
C GLN A 23 8.33 2.08 1.25
N VAL A 24 7.37 1.89 2.15
CA VAL A 24 7.16 2.72 3.34
C VAL A 24 7.38 1.83 4.56
N VAL A 25 8.22 2.27 5.49
CA VAL A 25 8.44 1.58 6.77
C VAL A 25 8.09 2.53 7.90
N THR A 26 7.28 2.08 8.85
CA THR A 26 6.84 2.87 9.99
C THR A 26 7.60 2.49 11.27
N PRO A 27 7.75 3.42 12.23
CA PRO A 27 8.29 3.07 13.55
C PRO A 27 7.32 2.16 14.33
N ALA A 28 7.81 1.51 15.39
CA ALA A 28 7.00 0.67 16.29
C ALA A 28 6.04 1.45 17.20
N THR A 29 5.68 2.67 16.83
CA THR A 29 4.82 3.57 17.61
C THR A 29 3.52 3.90 16.90
N VAL A 30 3.34 3.45 15.65
CA VAL A 30 2.10 3.72 14.91
C VAL A 30 1.05 2.66 15.18
N ASP A 31 -0.21 3.10 15.29
CA ASP A 31 -1.35 2.29 15.69
C ASP A 31 -2.60 2.53 14.83
N ASP A 32 -3.73 1.95 15.23
CA ASP A 32 -5.00 2.03 14.49
C ASP A 32 -5.50 3.47 14.37
N GLY A 33 -5.79 3.91 13.14
CA GLY A 33 -6.26 5.26 12.85
C GLY A 33 -5.15 6.28 12.57
N ASP A 34 -3.88 5.94 12.84
CA ASP A 34 -2.75 6.76 12.40
C ASP A 34 -2.72 6.90 10.86
N THR A 35 -2.23 8.06 10.41
CA THR A 35 -2.14 8.39 8.99
C THR A 35 -0.69 8.61 8.57
N ILE A 36 -0.35 8.05 7.42
CA ILE A 36 0.96 8.17 6.78
C ILE A 36 0.75 8.89 5.46
N THR A 37 1.50 9.97 5.27
CA THR A 37 1.49 10.74 4.03
C THR A 37 2.69 10.38 3.17
N VAL A 38 2.43 9.99 1.93
CA VAL A 38 3.44 9.72 0.91
C VAL A 38 3.26 10.70 -0.24
N ASP A 39 4.27 11.54 -0.46
CA ASP A 39 4.33 12.45 -1.59
C ASP A 39 4.82 11.69 -2.84
N LEU A 40 3.89 11.31 -3.72
CA LEU A 40 4.16 10.56 -4.94
C LEU A 40 4.92 11.39 -5.99
N SER A 41 4.82 12.73 -5.91
CA SER A 41 5.46 13.62 -6.88
C SER A 41 6.99 13.50 -6.84
N LYS A 42 7.56 13.16 -5.67
CA LYS A 42 9.00 12.85 -5.49
C LYS A 42 9.47 11.66 -6.33
N PHE A 43 8.55 10.80 -6.73
CA PHE A 43 8.83 9.61 -7.54
C PHE A 43 8.35 9.77 -8.99
N GLY A 44 7.85 10.96 -9.36
CA GLY A 44 7.26 11.23 -10.66
C GLY A 44 5.89 10.57 -10.86
N CYS A 45 5.20 10.23 -9.76
CA CYS A 45 3.92 9.54 -9.77
C CYS A 45 2.80 10.47 -9.29
N THR A 46 1.57 10.19 -9.73
CA THR A 46 0.36 10.91 -9.31
C THR A 46 -0.69 10.00 -8.72
N ASN A 47 -0.59 8.68 -8.95
CA ASN A 47 -1.56 7.68 -8.51
C ASN A 47 -0.90 6.36 -8.12
N ILE A 48 -1.71 5.43 -7.59
CA ILE A 48 -1.30 4.05 -7.31
C ILE A 48 -2.23 3.05 -7.98
N HIS A 49 -1.68 1.92 -8.39
CA HIS A 49 -2.43 0.73 -8.80
C HIS A 49 -2.79 -0.14 -7.60
N GLY A 50 -1.99 -0.12 -6.53
CA GLY A 50 -2.25 -0.92 -5.35
C GLY A 50 -1.23 -0.72 -4.24
N ILE A 51 -1.58 -1.26 -3.09
CA ILE A 51 -0.79 -1.27 -1.86
C ILE A 51 -0.87 -2.67 -1.23
N MET A 52 0.24 -3.14 -0.66
CA MET A 52 0.29 -4.30 0.22
C MET A 52 0.85 -3.86 1.56
N GLY A 53 0.16 -4.16 2.65
CA GLY A 53 0.60 -3.86 4.01
C GLY A 53 1.06 -5.11 4.75
N PHE A 54 2.08 -4.95 5.60
CA PHE A 54 2.69 -6.01 6.39
C PHE A 54 2.96 -5.51 7.81
N GLU A 55 2.61 -6.30 8.82
CA GLU A 55 2.89 -6.00 10.23
C GLU A 55 4.00 -6.90 10.77
N GLU A 56 4.90 -6.33 11.57
CA GLU A 56 5.89 -7.08 12.32
C GLU A 56 5.36 -7.49 13.69
N THR A 57 5.03 -8.78 13.90
CA THR A 57 4.50 -9.27 15.19
C THR A 57 5.58 -9.52 16.24
N THR A 58 6.84 -9.56 15.80
CA THR A 58 8.04 -9.67 16.64
C THR A 58 9.13 -8.89 15.93
N LEU A 59 10.08 -8.31 16.67
CA LEU A 59 11.14 -7.49 16.10
C LEU A 59 11.82 -8.20 14.91
N GLY A 60 11.68 -7.65 13.70
CA GLY A 60 12.26 -8.19 12.48
C GLY A 60 11.52 -9.39 11.86
N GLN A 61 10.30 -9.70 12.29
CA GLN A 61 9.46 -10.76 11.72
C GLN A 61 8.16 -10.18 11.16
N VAL A 62 8.01 -10.19 9.84
CA VAL A 62 6.77 -9.85 9.13
C VAL A 62 5.85 -11.06 9.10
N VAL A 63 4.66 -10.95 9.70
CA VAL A 63 3.79 -12.13 9.92
C VAL A 63 2.34 -11.90 9.46
N ILE A 64 1.86 -10.66 9.42
CA ILE A 64 0.44 -10.38 9.15
C ILE A 64 0.30 -9.47 7.93
N THR A 65 -0.60 -9.85 7.01
CA THR A 65 -1.01 -8.97 5.91
C THR A 65 -2.04 -7.98 6.41
N GLN A 66 -1.79 -6.70 6.21
CA GLN A 66 -2.68 -5.62 6.61
C GLN A 66 -3.46 -5.09 5.40
N ALA A 67 -4.73 -4.74 5.63
CA ALA A 67 -5.60 -4.08 4.66
C ALA A 67 -5.76 -2.59 5.03
N PRO A 68 -4.78 -1.73 4.70
CA PRO A 68 -4.92 -0.29 4.97
C PRO A 68 -6.02 0.33 4.10
N THR A 69 -6.55 1.47 4.55
CA THR A 69 -7.36 2.31 3.66
C THR A 69 -6.47 3.38 3.03
N THR A 70 -6.76 3.73 1.79
CA THR A 70 -5.94 4.70 1.05
C THR A 70 -6.80 5.73 0.35
N THR A 71 -6.32 6.97 0.33
CA THR A 71 -6.85 8.02 -0.54
C THR A 71 -5.70 8.71 -1.27
N VAL A 72 -5.90 9.05 -2.54
CA VAL A 72 -4.93 9.84 -3.31
C VAL A 72 -5.60 11.16 -3.68
N SER A 73 -4.94 12.26 -3.37
CA SER A 73 -5.36 13.61 -3.77
C SER A 73 -4.14 14.40 -4.21
N SER A 74 -4.15 14.91 -5.45
CA SER A 74 -3.09 15.76 -6.00
C SER A 74 -1.67 15.19 -5.78
N SER A 75 -1.45 13.90 -6.10
CA SER A 75 -0.19 13.18 -5.91
C SER A 75 0.24 12.95 -4.46
N THR A 76 -0.63 13.24 -3.49
CA THR A 76 -0.44 12.88 -2.09
C THR A 76 -1.26 11.64 -1.79
N LEU A 77 -0.59 10.53 -1.46
CA LEU A 77 -1.22 9.33 -0.94
C LEU A 77 -1.29 9.43 0.58
N THR A 78 -2.48 9.25 1.12
CA THR A 78 -2.70 9.04 2.56
C THR A 78 -3.02 7.57 2.77
N ILE A 79 -2.23 6.91 3.62
CA ILE A 79 -2.46 5.55 4.09
C ILE A 79 -2.96 5.65 5.53
N THR A 80 -4.14 5.14 5.83
CA THR A 80 -4.64 5.00 7.20
C THR A 80 -4.47 3.55 7.62
N ILE A 81 -3.78 3.36 8.74
CA ILE A 81 -3.61 2.05 9.37
C ILE A 81 -4.99 1.58 9.85
N GLY A 82 -5.33 0.34 9.51
CA GLY A 82 -6.61 -0.26 9.88
C GLY A 82 -6.43 -1.65 10.46
N GLY A 83 -7.23 -1.97 11.49
CA GLY A 83 -7.48 -3.33 11.95
C GLY A 83 -6.45 -3.90 12.91
N SER A 84 -5.59 -3.07 13.51
CA SER A 84 -4.56 -3.50 14.46
C SER A 84 -4.32 -2.42 15.50
N ALA A 85 -4.76 -2.66 16.74
CA ALA A 85 -4.63 -1.73 17.88
C ALA A 85 -3.25 -1.80 18.56
N ASP A 86 -2.35 -2.63 18.05
CA ASP A 86 -1.01 -2.79 18.59
C ASP A 86 -0.02 -1.85 17.89
N ASN A 87 0.88 -1.29 18.70
CA ASN A 87 1.99 -0.45 18.24
C ASN A 87 3.06 -1.35 17.62
N LEU A 88 3.10 -1.41 16.28
CA LEU A 88 3.96 -2.34 15.53
C LEU A 88 4.70 -1.61 14.41
N VAL A 89 5.87 -2.15 14.04
CA VAL A 89 6.53 -1.77 12.78
C VAL A 89 5.68 -2.31 11.64
N ARG A 90 5.47 -1.48 10.61
CA ARG A 90 4.69 -1.84 9.43
C ARG A 90 5.47 -1.52 8.17
N THR A 91 5.38 -2.40 7.20
CA THR A 91 5.93 -2.17 5.86
C THR A 91 4.79 -2.12 4.85
N PHE A 92 4.71 -1.05 4.07
CA PHE A 92 3.83 -0.96 2.92
C PHE A 92 4.63 -0.99 1.62
N ILE A 93 4.18 -1.81 0.68
CA ILE A 93 4.69 -1.85 -0.69
C ILE A 93 3.65 -1.23 -1.61
N LEU A 94 4.03 -0.14 -2.29
CA LEU A 94 3.19 0.64 -3.17
C LEU A 94 3.58 0.39 -4.62
N TYR A 95 2.58 0.25 -5.49
CA TYR A 95 2.76 0.21 -6.94
C TYR A 95 2.21 1.52 -7.53
N ALA A 96 3.08 2.53 -7.67
CA ALA A 96 2.72 3.90 -8.06
C ALA A 96 2.98 4.19 -9.55
N TYR A 97 2.26 5.14 -10.15
CA TYR A 97 2.47 5.60 -11.53
C TYR A 97 2.15 7.09 -11.71
#